data_AF-A0A1G6KHH4-F1
#
_entry.id   AF-A0A1G6KHH4-F1
#
_cell.length_a   1.000
_cell.length_b   1.000
_cell.length_c   1.000
_cell.angle_alpha   90.00
_cell.angle_beta   90.00
_cell.angle_gamma   90.00
#
_symmetry.space_group_name_H-M   'P 1'
#
loop_
_entity.id
_entity.type
_entity.pdbx_description
1 polymer ?
#
loop_
_entity_poly.entity_id
_entity_poly.type
_entity_poly.pdbx_seq_one_letter_code
_entity_poly.pdbx_strand_id
1 'polypeptide(L)'
;MIGFAKLLLSALNAQFEHANIRLPERLDRRLRLVFVTPNMHKMHHSRHQPETDSNYSNLLSIWDRLGGTYNRGPRFAELRHGLDGFDDPEKQSLRGLLKMPFMRDWGRPGSGPDDKAERSAPPPVLPWP
;
A
#
# COMPACT_ATOMS: atom_id res chain seq x y z
N MET A 1 18.98 -12.35 -25.42
CA MET A 1 17.60 -11.85 -25.65
C MET A 1 16.64 -12.13 -24.49
N ILE A 2 16.60 -13.33 -23.89
CA ILE A 2 15.64 -13.67 -22.82
C ILE A 2 15.81 -12.81 -21.54
N GLY A 3 17.04 -12.46 -21.15
CA GLY A 3 17.28 -11.61 -19.97
C GLY A 3 16.75 -10.18 -20.12
N PHE A 4 16.88 -9.59 -21.31
CA PHE A 4 16.36 -8.26 -21.60
C PHE A 4 14.83 -8.20 -21.52
N ALA A 5 14.14 -9.21 -22.08
CA ALA A 5 12.69 -9.30 -22.01
C ALA A 5 12.17 -9.42 -20.55
N LYS A 6 12.88 -10.15 -19.68
CA LYS A 6 12.53 -10.26 -18.25
C LYS A 6 12.70 -8.94 -17.52
N LEU A 7 13.80 -8.23 -17.74
CA LEU A 7 14.06 -6.93 -17.13
C LEU A 7 13.03 -5.90 -17.61
N LEU A 8 12.72 -5.90 -18.90
CA LEU A 8 11.71 -5.02 -19.47
C LEU A 8 10.33 -5.30 -18.87
N LEU A 9 9.93 -6.58 -18.76
CA LEU A 9 8.66 -6.96 -18.16
C LEU A 9 8.58 -6.54 -16.69
N SER A 10 9.63 -6.77 -15.91
CA SER A 10 9.68 -6.35 -14.50
C SER A 10 9.59 -4.83 -14.36
N ALA A 11 10.31 -4.08 -15.18
CA ALA A 11 10.29 -2.63 -15.14
C ALA A 11 8.92 -2.07 -15.52
N LEU A 12 8.30 -2.58 -16.58
CA LEU A 12 6.96 -2.19 -16.99
C LEU A 12 5.91 -2.51 -15.91
N ASN A 13 6.01 -3.67 -15.26
CA ASN A 13 5.11 -4.05 -14.19
C ASN A 13 5.27 -3.13 -12.96
N ALA A 14 6.51 -2.81 -12.58
CA ALA A 14 6.78 -1.88 -11.48
C ALA A 14 6.17 -0.49 -11.74
N GLN A 15 6.16 -0.02 -13.00
CA GLN A 15 5.47 1.21 -13.35
C GLN A 15 3.94 1.04 -13.36
N PHE A 16 3.44 -0.12 -13.80
CA PHE A 16 2.02 -0.39 -13.91
C PHE A 16 1.34 -0.46 -12.53
N GLU A 17 1.93 -1.17 -11.57
CA GLU A 17 1.37 -1.32 -10.21
C GLU A 17 1.31 0.01 -9.44
N HIS A 18 2.23 0.94 -9.74
CA HIS A 18 2.25 2.30 -9.19
C HIS A 18 1.44 3.32 -10.03
N ALA A 19 0.83 2.87 -11.13
CA ALA A 19 0.00 3.77 -11.93
C ALA A 19 -1.17 4.27 -11.08
N ASN A 20 -1.45 5.57 -11.16
CA ASN A 20 -2.60 6.18 -10.47
C ASN A 20 -3.94 5.85 -11.18
N ILE A 21 -4.11 4.59 -11.57
CA ILE A 21 -5.27 4.03 -12.24
C ILE A 21 -5.96 3.10 -11.25
N ARG A 22 -7.28 3.22 -11.15
CA ARG A 22 -8.12 2.25 -10.42
C ARG A 22 -8.68 1.27 -11.44
N LEU A 23 -8.32 0.00 -11.31
CA LEU A 23 -8.91 -1.02 -12.17
C LEU A 23 -10.36 -1.29 -11.73
N PRO A 24 -11.31 -1.47 -12.67
CA PRO A 24 -12.64 -1.94 -12.33
C PRO A 24 -12.58 -3.27 -11.58
N GLU A 25 -13.35 -3.41 -10.49
CA GLU A 25 -13.27 -4.57 -9.57
C GLU A 25 -13.39 -5.93 -10.28
N ARG A 26 -14.21 -6.02 -11.34
CA ARG A 26 -14.37 -7.25 -12.13
C ARG A 26 -13.09 -7.67 -12.86
N LEU A 27 -12.37 -6.70 -13.41
CA LEU A 27 -11.11 -6.92 -14.11
C LEU A 27 -10.00 -7.22 -13.11
N ASP A 28 -9.93 -6.41 -12.06
CA ASP A 28 -8.97 -6.57 -10.97
C ASP A 28 -9.03 -7.97 -10.35
N ARG A 29 -10.24 -8.46 -10.02
CA ARG A 29 -10.45 -9.80 -9.49
C ARG A 29 -9.88 -10.93 -10.35
N ARG A 30 -9.92 -10.78 -11.67
CA ARG A 30 -9.41 -11.82 -12.59
C ARG A 30 -7.89 -11.73 -12.70
N LEU A 31 -7.37 -10.51 -12.88
CA LEU A 31 -5.93 -10.29 -13.04
C LEU A 31 -5.15 -10.61 -11.77
N ARG A 32 -5.68 -10.22 -10.60
CA ARG A 32 -5.00 -10.39 -9.31
C ARG A 32 -4.87 -11.84 -8.85
N LEU A 33 -5.44 -12.80 -9.58
CA LEU A 33 -5.22 -14.23 -9.34
C LEU A 33 -3.79 -14.65 -9.68
N VAL A 34 -3.19 -14.00 -10.67
CA VAL A 34 -1.88 -14.36 -11.22
C VAL A 34 -0.89 -13.21 -11.07
N PHE A 35 -1.31 -12.00 -11.40
CA PHE A 35 -0.46 -10.81 -11.40
C PHE A 35 -0.71 -9.96 -10.17
N VAL A 36 0.22 -9.06 -9.87
CA VAL A 36 -0.01 -7.96 -8.95
C VAL A 36 -0.66 -6.83 -9.74
N THR A 37 -1.82 -6.36 -9.26
CA THR A 37 -2.57 -5.29 -9.92
C THR A 37 -2.35 -3.97 -9.18
N PRO A 38 -2.63 -2.81 -9.82
CA PRO A 38 -2.53 -1.52 -9.16
C PRO A 38 -3.42 -1.43 -7.92
N ASN A 39 -4.59 -2.06 -7.93
CA ASN A 39 -5.46 -2.09 -6.75
C ASN A 39 -4.84 -2.94 -5.64
N MET A 40 -4.36 -4.16 -5.94
CA MET A 40 -3.70 -5.03 -4.96
C MET A 40 -2.48 -4.35 -4.32
N HIS A 41 -1.63 -3.72 -5.13
CA HIS A 41 -0.42 -3.03 -4.66
C HIS A 41 -0.73 -1.84 -3.75
N LYS A 42 -1.80 -1.08 -4.04
CA LYS A 42 -2.22 0.05 -3.19
C LYS A 42 -2.57 -0.34 -1.76
N MET A 43 -2.94 -1.60 -1.52
CA MET A 43 -3.17 -2.11 -0.16
C MET A 43 -1.91 -2.01 0.71
N HIS A 44 -0.74 -2.31 0.15
CA HIS A 44 0.56 -2.18 0.81
C HIS A 44 0.87 -0.71 1.19
N HIS A 45 0.30 0.25 0.45
CA HIS A 45 0.41 1.68 0.75
C HIS A 45 -0.71 2.21 1.65
N SER A 46 -1.56 1.33 2.18
CA SER A 46 -2.54 1.71 3.18
C SER A 46 -1.86 2.33 4.39
N ARG A 47 -2.53 3.26 5.03
CA ARG A 47 -2.16 3.79 6.34
C ARG A 47 -2.43 2.77 7.46
N HIS A 48 -3.37 1.84 7.26
CA HIS A 48 -3.70 0.83 8.27
C HIS A 48 -2.67 -0.31 8.25
N GLN A 49 -1.90 -0.44 9.33
CA GLN A 49 -0.72 -1.31 9.37
C GLN A 49 -0.97 -2.79 8.95
N PRO A 50 -2.05 -3.47 9.35
CA PRO A 50 -2.36 -4.82 8.84
C PRO A 50 -2.57 -4.91 7.32
N GLU A 51 -2.98 -3.82 6.68
CA GLU A 51 -3.08 -3.72 5.22
C GLU A 51 -1.72 -3.37 4.61
N THR A 52 -0.97 -2.45 5.23
CA THR A 52 0.40 -2.11 4.85
C THR A 52 1.31 -3.34 4.83
N ASP A 53 1.21 -4.18 5.86
CA ASP A 53 2.05 -5.35 6.07
C ASP A 53 1.53 -6.57 5.25
N SER A 54 1.17 -6.35 3.99
CA SER A 54 0.63 -7.36 3.08
C SER A 54 0.98 -7.09 1.60
N ASN A 55 0.72 -8.06 0.72
CA ASN A 55 0.87 -7.92 -0.74
C ASN A 55 2.26 -7.42 -1.20
N TYR A 56 3.33 -8.10 -0.77
CA TYR A 56 4.73 -7.71 -0.99
C TYR A 56 5.27 -8.02 -2.39
N SER A 57 4.59 -8.86 -3.17
CA SER A 57 5.08 -9.24 -4.49
C SER A 57 5.04 -8.05 -5.44
N ASN A 58 6.01 -8.00 -6.36
CA ASN A 58 5.98 -7.04 -7.47
C ASN A 58 5.22 -7.59 -8.68
N LEU A 59 5.53 -8.80 -9.17
CA LEU A 59 4.97 -9.27 -10.45
C LEU A 59 3.85 -10.31 -10.29
N LEU A 60 4.10 -11.37 -9.53
CA LEU A 60 3.19 -12.50 -9.39
C LEU A 60 2.62 -12.54 -7.98
N SER A 61 1.30 -12.38 -7.87
CA SER A 61 0.59 -12.42 -6.59
C SER A 61 0.48 -13.83 -6.00
N ILE A 62 0.94 -14.85 -6.73
CA ILE A 62 1.03 -16.23 -6.24
C ILE A 62 1.99 -16.32 -5.05
N TRP A 63 3.07 -15.53 -5.05
CA TRP A 63 4.03 -15.55 -3.95
C TRP A 63 3.42 -15.05 -2.65
N ASP A 64 2.57 -14.02 -2.69
CA ASP A 64 1.83 -13.57 -1.50
C ASP A 64 0.86 -14.63 -0.96
N ARG A 65 0.29 -15.46 -1.83
CA ARG A 65 -0.59 -16.54 -1.40
C ARG A 65 0.17 -17.67 -0.74
N LEU A 66 1.30 -18.06 -1.34
CA LEU A 66 2.18 -19.08 -0.79
C LEU A 66 2.84 -18.62 0.52
N GLY A 67 3.19 -17.35 0.62
CA GLY A 67 3.77 -16.72 1.80
C GLY A 67 2.76 -16.31 2.88
N GLY A 68 1.45 -16.45 2.61
CA GLY A 68 0.40 -16.06 3.57
C GLY A 68 0.25 -14.54 3.77
N THR A 69 0.78 -13.72 2.87
CA THR A 69 0.77 -12.25 2.93
C THR A 69 -0.28 -11.63 2.01
N TYR A 70 -1.06 -12.45 1.29
CA TYR A 70 -2.12 -11.97 0.42
C TYR A 70 -3.28 -11.37 1.24
N ASN A 71 -3.53 -10.08 1.06
CA ASN A 71 -4.64 -9.38 1.68
C ASN A 71 -5.53 -8.74 0.61
N ARG A 72 -6.83 -9.05 0.66
CA ARG A 72 -7.82 -8.45 -0.23
C ARG A 72 -8.33 -7.10 0.29
N GLY A 73 -8.26 -6.88 1.61
CA GLY A 73 -8.70 -5.70 2.35
C GLY A 73 -10.15 -5.26 2.07
N PRO A 74 -10.53 -4.07 2.55
CA PRO A 74 -11.80 -3.42 2.18
C PRO A 74 -11.79 -3.03 0.70
N ARG A 75 -12.90 -2.49 0.19
CA ARG A 75 -12.95 -1.99 -1.20
C ARG A 75 -11.82 -0.98 -1.41
N PHE A 76 -11.00 -1.16 -2.44
CA PHE A 76 -9.87 -0.26 -2.75
C PHE A 76 -10.24 1.22 -2.90
N ALA A 77 -11.51 1.53 -3.14
CA ALA A 77 -12.02 2.90 -3.16
C ALA A 77 -11.99 3.60 -1.79
N GLU A 78 -11.93 2.82 -0.71
CA GLU A 78 -11.99 3.29 0.68
C GLU A 78 -10.60 3.37 1.33
N LEU A 79 -9.53 2.99 0.61
CA LEU A 79 -8.15 3.03 1.09
C LEU A 79 -7.72 4.45 1.44
N ARG A 80 -7.23 4.62 2.68
CA ARG A 80 -6.57 5.84 3.14
C ARG A 80 -5.06 5.64 3.05
N HIS A 81 -4.38 6.56 2.38
CA HIS A 81 -2.92 6.57 2.27
C HIS A 81 -2.33 7.56 3.28
N GLY A 82 -1.05 7.40 3.58
CA GLY A 82 -0.30 8.29 4.45
C GLY A 82 0.36 7.56 5.60
N LEU A 83 1.09 8.31 6.42
CA LEU A 83 1.76 7.82 7.62
C LEU A 83 1.24 8.60 8.83
N ASP A 84 1.05 7.89 9.94
CA ASP A 84 0.61 8.51 11.19
C ASP A 84 1.55 9.62 11.63
N GLY A 85 0.99 10.78 11.98
CA GLY A 85 1.74 11.96 12.40
C GLY A 85 2.40 12.77 11.27
N PHE A 86 2.13 12.45 10.00
CA PHE A 86 2.72 13.15 8.84
C PHE A 86 1.73 14.00 8.04
N ASP A 87 0.49 14.19 8.50
CA ASP A 87 -0.53 14.97 7.78
C ASP A 87 -0.31 16.50 7.82
N ASP A 88 0.64 16.98 8.64
CA ASP A 88 0.98 18.40 8.78
C ASP A 88 1.46 18.99 7.43
N PRO A 89 0.85 20.07 6.92
CA PRO A 89 1.25 20.74 5.68
C PRO A 89 2.73 21.12 5.62
N GLU A 90 3.33 21.51 6.76
CA GLU A 90 4.76 21.84 6.81
C GLU A 90 5.63 20.60 6.54
N LYS A 91 5.22 19.43 7.04
CA LYS A 91 5.91 18.15 6.79
C LYS A 91 5.71 17.68 5.35
N GLN A 92 4.56 17.97 4.74
CA GLN A 92 4.25 17.66 3.34
C GLN A 92 4.88 18.65 2.34
N SER A 93 5.52 19.72 2.81
CA SER A 93 6.28 20.64 1.96
C SER A 93 7.60 20.02 1.48
N LEU A 94 8.14 20.46 0.33
CA LEU A 94 9.47 20.04 -0.14
C LEU A 94 10.55 20.27 0.92
N ARG A 95 10.50 21.41 1.60
CA ARG A 95 11.44 21.75 2.68
C ARG A 95 11.27 20.82 3.88
N GLY A 96 10.03 20.49 4.23
CA GLY A 96 9.70 19.49 5.25
C GLY A 96 10.32 18.15 4.91
N LEU A 97 10.00 17.60 3.74
CA LEU A 97 10.54 16.33 3.21
C LEU A 97 12.06 16.25 3.23
N LEU A 98 12.75 17.31 2.82
CA LEU A 98 14.22 17.36 2.83
C LEU A 98 14.81 17.44 4.24
N LYS A 99 14.12 18.04 5.20
CA LYS A 99 14.56 18.13 6.60
C LYS A 99 14.26 16.87 7.39
N MET A 100 13.19 16.14 7.03
CA MET A 100 12.70 15.01 7.82
C MET A 100 13.80 14.02 8.22
N PRO A 101 14.72 13.56 7.34
CA PRO A 101 15.76 12.58 7.71
C PRO A 101 16.72 13.03 8.83
N PHE A 102 16.76 14.33 9.14
CA PHE A 102 17.61 14.92 10.17
C PHE A 102 16.83 15.32 11.43
N MET A 103 15.51 15.14 11.44
CA MET A 103 14.66 15.43 12.59
C MET A 103 14.75 14.31 13.62
N ARG A 104 14.89 14.69 14.88
CA ARG A 104 15.11 13.77 16.00
C ARG A 104 13.86 12.97 16.40
N ASP A 105 12.69 13.44 15.96
CA ASP A 105 11.37 12.84 16.23
C ASP A 105 10.78 12.13 14.99
N TRP A 106 11.65 11.49 14.21
CA TRP A 106 11.24 10.68 13.05
C TRP A 106 10.21 9.62 13.44
N GLY A 107 8.96 9.80 13.03
CA GLY A 107 7.91 8.79 13.13
C GLY A 107 7.59 8.32 14.55
N ARG A 108 7.79 9.14 15.59
CA ARG A 108 7.38 8.77 16.95
C ARG A 108 5.85 8.59 16.99
N PRO A 109 5.35 7.36 17.22
CA PRO A 109 3.92 7.13 17.41
C PRO A 109 3.46 7.88 18.66
N GLY A 110 2.41 8.70 18.57
CA GLY A 110 1.85 9.40 19.72
C GLY A 110 2.20 10.89 19.83
N SER A 111 2.65 11.53 18.75
CA SER A 111 2.91 12.99 18.74
C SER A 111 1.74 13.81 18.18
N GLY A 112 0.73 13.16 17.58
CA GLY A 112 -0.55 13.77 17.21
C GLY A 112 -1.71 13.37 18.14
N PRO A 113 -2.75 14.21 18.29
CA PRO A 113 -3.92 13.91 19.14
C PRO A 113 -4.71 12.66 18.70
N ASP A 114 -4.52 12.19 17.47
CA ASP A 114 -5.29 11.10 16.85
C ASP A 114 -4.59 9.71 16.97
N ASP A 115 -3.33 9.67 17.38
CA ASP A 115 -2.45 8.48 17.29
C ASP A 115 -2.82 7.32 18.25
N LYS A 116 -3.60 7.59 19.31
CA LYS A 116 -3.96 6.57 20.32
C LYS A 116 -5.27 5.86 20.02
N ALA A 117 -6.19 6.47 19.27
CA ALA A 117 -7.51 5.92 19.03
C ALA A 117 -7.51 4.87 17.90
N GLU A 118 -6.67 5.05 16.88
CA GLU A 118 -6.72 4.25 15.65
C GLU A 118 -5.89 2.94 15.74
N ARG A 119 -4.85 2.90 16.60
CA ARG A 119 -4.07 1.68 16.90
C ARG A 119 -4.83 0.61 17.70
N SER A 120 -5.89 1.02 18.39
CA SER A 120 -6.67 0.15 19.30
C SER A 120 -8.02 -0.27 18.73
N ALA A 121 -8.43 0.30 17.60
CA ALA A 121 -9.69 -0.03 16.97
C ALA A 121 -9.57 -1.41 16.30
N PRO A 122 -10.38 -2.41 16.70
CA PRO A 122 -10.49 -3.62 15.91
C PRO A 122 -10.95 -3.24 14.49
N PRO A 123 -10.52 -3.98 13.45
CA PRO A 123 -10.98 -3.72 12.09
C PRO A 123 -12.51 -3.65 12.08
N PRO A 124 -13.14 -2.76 11.28
CA PRO A 124 -14.59 -2.77 11.15
C PRO A 124 -14.99 -4.18 10.71
N VAL A 125 -15.76 -4.87 11.56
CA VAL A 125 -16.35 -6.17 11.24
C VAL A 125 -17.40 -5.90 10.18
N LEU A 126 -16.98 -5.93 8.91
CA LEU A 126 -17.91 -5.84 7.80
C LEU A 126 -18.71 -7.15 7.76
N PRO A 127 -20.04 -7.09 7.69
CA PRO A 127 -20.84 -8.29 7.52
C PRO A 127 -20.45 -8.93 6.19
N TRP A 128 -20.00 -10.18 6.26
CA TRP A 128 -19.69 -11.04 5.12
C TRP A 128 -20.92 -11.16 4.21
N PRO A 129 -20.80 -10.91 2.89
CA PRO A 129 -21.63 -11.55 1.87
C PRO A 129 -20.96 -12.82 1.31
#